data_AF-A0A1W9PTN3-F1
#
_entry.id   AF-A0A1W9PTN3-F1
#
_cell.length_a   1.000
_cell.length_b   1.000
_cell.length_c   1.000
_cell.angle_alpha   90.00
_cell.angle_beta   90.00
_cell.angle_gamma   90.00
#
_symmetry.space_group_name_H-M   'P 1'
#
loop_
_entity.id
_entity.type
_entity.pdbx_description
1 polymer ?
#
loop_
_entity_poly.entity_id
_entity_poly.type
_entity_poly.pdbx_seq_one_letter_code
_entity_poly.pdbx_strand_id
1 'polypeptide(L)' 'PDFYTHRQRSADEVFPWDHINAGVSKKFLRQDYEWSQEEKTRPDCREKCYACGILPTFNDLRRQVPDEAWYCPAVK' A
#
# COMPACT_ATOMS: atom_id res chain seq x y z
N PRO A 1 -7.17 24.58 -17.21
CA PRO A 1 -6.07 23.60 -17.03
C PRO A 1 -5.89 23.21 -15.55
N ASP A 2 -5.89 24.22 -14.67
CA ASP A 2 -5.53 24.10 -13.25
C ASP A 2 -6.35 23.09 -12.44
N PHE A 3 -7.62 22.87 -12.82
CA PHE A 3 -8.49 21.88 -12.19
C PHE A 3 -7.94 20.45 -12.24
N TYR A 4 -7.25 20.08 -13.33
CA TYR A 4 -6.74 18.71 -13.49
C TYR A 4 -5.31 18.56 -12.97
N THR A 5 -4.52 19.63 -12.95
CA THR A 5 -3.08 19.59 -12.63
C THR A 5 -2.76 20.00 -11.21
N HIS A 6 -3.55 20.88 -10.58
CA HIS A 6 -3.22 21.49 -9.28
C HIS A 6 -4.30 21.32 -8.21
N ARG A 7 -5.40 20.61 -8.51
CA ARG A 7 -6.45 20.37 -7.53
C ARG A 7 -5.95 19.49 -6.38
N GLN A 8 -6.06 20.01 -5.17
CA GLN A 8 -5.90 19.23 -3.94
C GLN A 8 -7.01 18.19 -3.85
N ARG A 9 -6.64 16.93 -3.64
CA ARG A 9 -7.59 15.80 -3.57
C ARG A 9 -7.89 15.46 -2.13
N SER A 10 -9.17 15.25 -1.82
CA SER A 10 -9.61 14.91 -0.46
C SER A 10 -9.15 13.51 -0.05
N ALA A 11 -9.07 13.28 1.26
CA ALA A 11 -8.90 11.96 1.86
C ALA A 11 -9.98 10.97 1.39
N ASP A 12 -11.22 11.46 1.31
CA ASP A 12 -12.45 10.69 1.06
C ASP A 12 -12.87 10.69 -0.41
N GLU A 13 -12.06 11.27 -1.30
CA GLU A 13 -12.37 11.30 -2.72
C GLU A 13 -12.37 9.87 -3.31
N VAL A 14 -13.42 9.59 -4.08
CA VAL A 14 -13.49 8.38 -4.91
C VAL A 14 -12.79 8.66 -6.23
N PHE A 15 -11.71 7.92 -6.49
CA PHE A 15 -10.94 8.07 -7.71
C PHE A 15 -11.47 7.16 -8.82
N PRO A 16 -11.38 7.57 -10.10
CA PRO A 16 -11.78 6.72 -11.22
C PRO A 16 -11.07 5.37 -11.25
N TRP A 17 -9.86 5.29 -10.71
CA TRP A 17 -9.05 4.06 -10.63
C TRP A 17 -9.20 3.29 -9.31
N ASP A 18 -10.09 3.68 -8.39
CA ASP A 18 -10.28 2.96 -7.11
C ASP A 18 -10.73 1.50 -7.29
N HIS A 19 -11.28 1.16 -8.45
CA HIS A 19 -11.64 -0.23 -8.81
C HIS A 19 -10.42 -1.09 -9.19
N ILE A 20 -9.25 -0.50 -9.39
CA ILE A 20 -8.02 -1.21 -9.75
C ILE A 20 -7.37 -1.72 -8.46
N ASN A 21 -7.26 -3.04 -8.33
CA ASN A 21 -6.56 -3.66 -7.22
C ASN A 21 -5.10 -3.98 -7.61
N ALA A 22 -4.16 -3.21 -7.05
CA ALA A 22 -2.72 -3.44 -7.22
C ALA A 22 -2.11 -4.42 -6.19
N GLY A 23 -2.95 -5.02 -5.34
CA GLY A 23 -2.56 -5.88 -4.22
C GLY A 23 -2.09 -5.15 -2.96
N VAL A 24 -2.10 -3.81 -2.98
CA VAL A 24 -1.84 -2.95 -1.83
C VAL A 24 -3.13 -2.21 -1.47
N SER A 25 -3.41 -2.09 -0.17
CA SER A 25 -4.61 -1.41 0.33
C SER A 25 -4.54 0.11 0.12
N LYS A 26 -5.68 0.72 -0.26
CA LYS A 26 -5.83 2.18 -0.36
C LYS A 26 -5.45 2.89 0.95
N LYS A 27 -5.75 2.28 2.10
CA LYS A 27 -5.38 2.79 3.43
C LYS A 27 -3.86 2.92 3.58
N PHE A 28 -3.09 1.91 3.18
CA PHE A 28 -1.63 1.96 3.24
C PHE A 28 -1.08 3.07 2.34
N LEU A 29 -1.56 3.15 1.08
CA LEU A 29 -1.13 4.17 0.12
C LEU A 29 -1.45 5.60 0.61
N ARG A 30 -2.63 5.81 1.21
CA ARG A 30 -3.00 7.08 1.83
C ARG A 30 -2.03 7.47 2.94
N GLN A 31 -1.73 6.53 3.84
CA GLN A 31 -0.83 6.79 4.96
C GLN A 31 0.59 7.14 4.47
N ASP A 32 1.06 6.46 3.42
CA ASP A 32 2.38 6.70 2.84
C ASP A 32 2.45 8.07 2.14
N TYR A 33 1.38 8.47 1.46
CA TYR A 33 1.23 9.82 0.91
C TYR A 33 1.24 10.90 2.01
N GLU A 34 0.55 10.69 3.13
CA GLU A 34 0.58 11.62 4.26
C GLU A 34 2.01 11.74 4.83
N TRP A 35 2.72 10.63 4.98
CA TRP A 35 4.12 10.65 5.42
C TRP A 35 5.01 11.41 4.45
N SER A 36 4.79 11.29 3.13
CA SER A 36 5.57 12.04 2.16
C SER A 36 5.34 13.55 2.27
N GLN A 37 4.14 14.00 2.65
CA GLN A 37 3.88 15.43 2.93
C GLN A 37 4.63 15.92 4.19
N GLU A 38 4.95 15.02 5.11
CA GLU A 38 5.71 15.29 6.32
C GLU A 38 7.22 15.01 6.16
N GLU A 39 7.71 14.79 4.93
CA GLU A 39 9.11 14.42 4.63
C GLU A 39 9.58 13.14 5.35
N LYS A 40 8.63 12.26 5.72
CA LYS A 40 8.90 10.99 6.38
C LYS A 40 8.97 9.86 5.35
N THR A 41 9.99 9.02 5.49
CA THR A 41 10.12 7.78 4.70
C THR A 41 9.78 6.57 5.55
N ARG A 42 9.24 5.54 4.91
CA ARG A 42 8.97 4.27 5.57
C ARG A 42 10.23 3.40 5.55
N PRO A 43 10.65 2.83 6.70
CA PRO A 43 11.75 1.87 6.72
C PRO A 43 11.41 0.62 5.93
N ASP A 44 12.43 -0.20 5.66
CA ASP A 44 12.29 -1.42 4.88
C ASP A 44 11.23 -2.37 5.47
N CYS A 45 10.26 -2.77 4.64
CA CYS A 45 9.19 -3.66 5.06
C CYS A 45 9.65 -5.11 5.29
N ARG A 46 10.85 -5.47 4.84
CA ARG A 46 11.50 -6.77 5.10
C ARG A 46 11.92 -6.93 6.56
N GLU A 47 12.16 -5.81 7.26
CA GLU A 47 12.50 -5.80 8.69
C GLU A 47 11.25 -5.82 9.58
N LYS A 48 10.16 -5.19 9.13
CA LYS A 48 8.90 -5.08 9.87
C LYS A 48 7.72 -4.99 8.92
N CYS A 49 6.69 -5.82 9.15
CA CYS A 49 5.44 -5.72 8.38
C CYS A 49 4.68 -4.44 8.74
N TYR A 50 4.25 -3.70 7.71
CA TYR A 50 3.44 -2.47 7.83
C TYR A 50 1.98 -2.66 7.39
N ALA A 51 1.53 -3.91 7.25
CA ALA A 51 0.17 -4.26 6.83
C ALA A 51 -0.25 -3.57 5.52
N CYS A 52 0.61 -3.61 4.50
CA CYS A 52 0.32 -2.98 3.21
C CYS A 52 -0.88 -3.61 2.48
N GLY A 53 -1.23 -4.86 2.77
CA GLY A 53 -2.36 -5.57 2.16
C GLY A 53 -1.97 -6.69 1.19
N ILE A 54 -0.68 -6.82 0.88
CA ILE A 54 -0.19 -7.85 -0.06
C ILE A 54 -0.47 -9.26 0.48
N LEU A 55 -0.10 -9.56 1.73
CA LEU A 55 -0.32 -10.89 2.33
C LEU A 55 -1.79 -11.33 2.35
N PRO A 56 -2.78 -10.51 2.78
CA PRO A 56 -4.17 -10.90 2.68
C PRO A 56 -4.68 -10.99 1.24
N THR A 57 -4.21 -10.15 0.32
CA THR A 57 -4.63 -10.20 -1.10
C THR A 57 -4.19 -11.51 -1.76
N PHE A 58 -2.97 -11.96 -1.51
CA PHE A 58 -2.39 -13.15 -2.14
C PHE A 58 -2.27 -14.34 -1.17
N ASN A 59 -3.17 -14.43 -0.19
CA ASN A 59 -3.11 -15.43 0.88
C ASN A 59 -3.07 -16.87 0.32
N ASP A 60 -3.90 -17.17 -0.67
CA ASP A 60 -3.95 -18.51 -1.26
C ASP A 60 -2.66 -18.87 -2.00
N LEU A 61 -2.06 -17.90 -2.71
CA LEU A 61 -0.77 -18.10 -3.39
C LEU A 61 0.37 -18.25 -2.37
N ARG A 62 0.35 -17.44 -1.31
CA ARG A 62 1.36 -17.49 -0.24
C ARG A 62 1.41 -18.86 0.46
N ARG A 63 0.27 -19.54 0.59
CA ARG A 63 0.19 -20.88 1.18
C ARG A 63 0.77 -21.99 0.31
N GLN A 64 0.92 -21.75 -1.00
CA GLN A 64 1.36 -22.75 -1.97
C GLN A 64 2.89 -22.75 -2.17
N VAL A 65 3.59 -21.76 -1.63
CA VAL A 65 5.03 -21.57 -1.83
C VAL A 65 5.78 -21.59 -0.49
N PRO A 66 7.07 -21.98 -0.47
CA PRO A 66 7.91 -21.88 0.72
C PRO A 66 7.97 -20.45 1.27
N ASP A 67 8.27 -20.31 2.56
CA ASP A 67 8.31 -19.02 3.23
C ASP A 67 9.36 -18.07 2.61
N GLU A 68 10.47 -18.62 2.13
CA GLU A 68 11.58 -17.90 1.50
C GLU A 68 11.22 -17.34 0.12
N ALA A 69 10.16 -17.85 -0.52
CA ALA A 69 9.68 -17.33 -1.80
C ALA A 69 9.05 -15.94 -1.67
N TRP A 70 8.76 -15.52 -0.43
CA TRP A 70 8.18 -14.23 -0.11
C TRP A 70 9.11 -13.41 0.79
N TYR A 71 9.54 -12.25 0.32
CA TYR A 71 10.39 -11.33 1.11
C TYR A 71 9.65 -10.61 2.25
N CYS A 72 8.35 -10.87 2.45
CA CYS A 72 7.62 -10.31 3.58
C CYS A 72 8.03 -11.03 4.89
N PRO A 73 8.27 -10.30 5.98
CA PRO A 73 8.59 -10.91 7.27
C PRO A 73 7.37 -11.65 7.82
N ALA A 74 7.61 -12.61 8.71
CA ALA A 74 6.56 -13.28 9.45
C ALA A 74 5.70 -12.26 10.21
N VAL A 75 4.39 -12.33 10.04
CA VAL A 75 3.43 -11.50 10.77
C VAL A 75 3.25 -12.13 12.14
N LYS A 76 3.60 -11.40 13.21
CA LYS A 76 3.29 -11.78 14.59
C LYS A 76 1.83 -11.55 14.91
#